data_AF-A0A8D9EK96-F1
#
_entry.id   AF-A0A8D9EK96-F1
#
_cell.length_a   1.000
_cell.length_b   1.000
_cell.length_c   1.000
_cell.angle_alpha   90.00
_cell.angle_beta   90.00
_cell.angle_gamma   90.00
#
_symmetry.space_group_name_H-M   'P 1'
#
loop_
_entity.id
_entity.type
_entity.pdbx_description
1 polymer ?
#
loop_
_entity_poly.entity_id
_entity_poly.type
_entity_poly.pdbx_seq_one_letter_code
_entity_poly.pdbx_strand_id
1 'polypeptide(L)'
;MYNGIGLETARGSGTNGYVQRNWSLVRKTKDKTNLKTEKDLERMDAMNNKQPNREILDHEKKRKIEIQCLELQELLEEQGFSEIEVDAKVMAYRLHLNKNVEKINEPPLDELGRVIVRETHHIAEAQLEKNAKLRDAFGISEYFVEGSSLDPARREKEAQARSAAAAIKAALEPVEKKKYALVRTPSPETGRGGGKTKKRKRRDSSSGDDHAENKKSKKKKSKKAKQKSRNSF
;
A
#
# COMPACT_ATOMS: atom_id res chain seq x y z
N MET A 1 46.42 44.97 12.11
CA MET A 1 45.14 44.22 12.07
C MET A 1 45.43 42.72 11.92
N TYR A 2 44.90 41.87 12.80
CA TYR A 2 45.17 40.42 12.78
C TYR A 2 43.82 39.66 12.76
N ASN A 3 43.66 38.69 11.85
CA ASN A 3 42.39 37.98 11.60
C ASN A 3 41.17 38.87 11.32
N GLY A 4 41.39 40.06 10.73
CA GLY A 4 40.31 41.01 10.45
C GLY A 4 39.77 41.74 11.69
N ILE A 5 40.47 41.69 12.83
CA ILE A 5 40.03 42.27 14.10
C ILE A 5 41.10 43.24 14.62
N GLY A 6 40.65 44.34 15.25
CA GLY A 6 41.52 45.37 15.83
C GLY A 6 41.85 46.53 14.88
N LEU A 7 42.79 47.38 15.29
CA LEU A 7 43.24 48.54 14.53
C LEU A 7 44.35 48.17 13.52
N GLU A 8 44.46 48.93 12.45
CA GLU A 8 45.54 48.81 11.47
C GLU A 8 46.87 49.31 12.07
N THR A 9 46.84 50.48 12.73
CA THR A 9 47.97 51.04 13.50
C THR A 9 47.43 51.72 14.77
N ALA A 10 48.14 51.61 15.91
CA ALA A 10 47.73 52.24 17.18
C ALA A 10 47.97 53.77 17.22
N ARG A 11 48.81 54.29 16.30
CA ARG A 11 49.11 55.71 16.14
C ARG A 11 47.87 56.47 15.69
N GLY A 12 47.53 57.54 16.40
CA GLY A 12 46.34 58.37 16.12
C GLY A 12 45.03 57.85 16.76
N SER A 13 45.01 56.63 17.31
CA SER A 13 43.84 56.08 18.02
C SER A 13 43.71 56.59 19.46
N GLY A 14 44.78 57.14 20.05
CA GLY A 14 44.80 57.53 21.47
C GLY A 14 44.73 56.36 22.45
N THR A 15 44.96 55.12 21.99
CA THR A 15 44.98 53.91 22.82
C THR A 15 46.22 53.07 22.52
N ASN A 16 46.54 52.12 23.40
CA ASN A 16 47.68 51.21 23.22
C ASN A 16 47.45 50.14 22.13
N GLY A 17 46.28 50.10 21.49
CA GLY A 17 45.94 49.11 20.46
C GLY A 17 45.72 47.68 20.97
N TYR A 18 45.54 47.50 22.29
CA TYR A 18 45.32 46.18 22.89
C TYR A 18 43.90 45.67 22.60
N VAL A 19 43.80 44.49 22.00
CA VAL A 19 42.52 43.87 21.60
C VAL A 19 42.27 42.64 22.47
N GLN A 20 41.21 42.67 23.27
CA GLN A 20 40.78 41.52 24.07
C GLN A 20 39.60 40.81 23.39
N ARG A 21 39.60 39.47 23.45
CA ARG A 21 38.43 38.69 23.00
C ARG A 21 37.24 38.94 23.92
N ASN A 22 36.05 39.03 23.35
CA ASN A 22 34.82 39.06 24.13
C ASN A 22 34.56 37.68 24.76
N TRP A 23 34.51 37.61 26.09
CA TRP A 23 34.24 36.39 26.86
C TRP A 23 32.74 36.09 27.01
N SER A 24 31.86 37.09 26.89
CA SER A 24 30.40 36.92 26.99
C SER A 24 29.74 36.61 25.65
N LEU A 25 30.50 36.62 24.55
CA LEU A 25 29.99 36.26 23.23
C LEU A 25 29.75 34.74 23.14
N VAL A 26 28.49 34.33 23.30
CA VAL A 26 28.06 32.96 23.04
C VAL A 26 28.11 32.72 21.53
N ARG A 27 29.03 31.85 21.10
CA ARG A 27 29.06 31.38 19.70
C ARG A 27 27.76 30.63 19.45
N LYS A 28 26.95 31.09 18.48
CA LYS A 28 25.79 30.32 18.02
C LYS A 28 26.31 29.03 17.40
N THR A 29 26.32 27.95 18.16
CA THR A 29 26.71 26.62 17.71
C THR A 29 25.60 26.09 16.80
N LYS A 30 25.63 26.49 15.53
CA LYS A 30 24.83 25.92 14.43
C LYS A 30 23.35 25.68 14.77
N ASP A 31 22.55 26.74 14.81
CA ASP A 31 21.11 26.60 14.59
C ASP A 31 20.80 26.72 13.09
N LYS A 32 21.40 25.81 12.32
CA LYS A 32 20.71 25.34 11.12
C LYS A 32 20.19 23.98 11.50
N THR A 33 19.06 23.97 12.21
CA THR A 33 18.15 22.85 12.05
C THR A 33 17.97 22.72 10.55
N ASN A 34 18.55 21.68 9.94
CA ASN A 34 18.15 21.23 8.62
C ASN A 34 16.72 20.71 8.81
N LEU A 35 15.77 21.63 9.05
CA LEU A 35 14.35 21.38 8.94
C LEU A 35 14.24 20.89 7.51
N LYS A 36 13.96 19.59 7.36
CA LYS A 36 13.65 19.01 6.07
C LYS A 36 12.61 19.93 5.47
N THR A 37 12.99 20.58 4.38
CA THR A 37 12.09 21.48 3.66
C THR A 37 10.85 20.67 3.29
N GLU A 38 9.70 21.30 3.06
CA GLU A 38 8.51 20.55 2.60
C GLU A 38 8.83 19.68 1.38
N LYS A 39 9.73 20.15 0.51
CA LYS A 39 10.30 19.41 -0.62
C LYS A 39 11.07 18.13 -0.24
N ASP A 40 11.78 18.15 0.90
CA ASP A 40 12.51 16.98 1.38
C ASP A 40 11.57 15.94 2.00
N LEU A 41 10.49 16.38 2.64
CA LEU A 41 9.43 15.50 3.13
C LEU A 41 8.68 14.85 1.96
N GLU A 42 8.27 15.64 0.98
CA GLU A 42 7.60 15.16 -0.23
C GLU A 42 8.49 14.16 -1.00
N ARG A 43 9.80 14.42 -1.09
CA ARG A 43 10.74 13.48 -1.70
C ARG A 43 10.85 12.16 -0.94
N MET A 44 10.87 12.21 0.39
CA MET A 44 10.91 11.00 1.24
C MET A 44 9.62 10.19 1.12
N ASP A 45 8.47 10.86 1.11
CA ASP A 45 7.16 10.22 0.94
C ASP A 45 7.04 9.60 -0.45
N ALA A 46 7.49 10.29 -1.49
CA ALA A 46 7.55 9.74 -2.85
C ALA A 46 8.50 8.53 -2.96
N MET A 47 9.58 8.48 -2.17
CA MET A 47 10.47 7.32 -2.13
C MET A 47 9.84 6.12 -1.42
N ASN A 48 9.03 6.35 -0.39
CA ASN A 48 8.33 5.30 0.34
C ASN A 48 7.08 4.79 -0.39
N ASN A 49 6.41 5.65 -1.18
CA ASN A 49 5.17 5.35 -1.89
C ASN A 49 5.40 4.95 -3.37
N LYS A 50 6.58 4.44 -3.70
CA LYS A 50 6.87 3.98 -5.06
C LYS A 50 5.95 2.81 -5.41
N GLN A 51 5.16 3.00 -6.46
CA GLN A 51 4.26 1.98 -6.97
C GLN A 51 5.06 0.79 -7.53
N PRO A 52 4.57 -0.45 -7.37
CA PRO A 52 5.17 -1.60 -8.02
C PRO A 52 5.07 -1.45 -9.54
N ASN A 53 6.16 -1.79 -10.26
CA ASN A 53 6.13 -1.80 -11.72
C ASN A 53 5.62 -3.17 -12.18
N ARG A 54 4.47 -3.18 -12.85
CA ARG A 54 3.83 -4.41 -13.35
C ARG A 54 4.69 -5.16 -14.35
N GLU A 55 5.44 -4.45 -15.19
CA GLU A 55 6.32 -5.10 -16.17
C GLU A 55 7.38 -5.94 -15.47
N ILE A 56 7.98 -5.41 -14.40
CA ILE A 56 9.02 -6.12 -13.66
C ILE A 56 8.44 -7.36 -12.98
N LEU A 57 7.27 -7.24 -12.36
CA LEU A 57 6.57 -8.37 -11.76
C LEU A 57 6.26 -9.45 -12.81
N ASP A 58 5.71 -9.07 -13.97
CA ASP A 58 5.39 -10.01 -15.04
C ASP A 58 6.64 -10.68 -15.64
N HIS A 59 7.77 -9.95 -15.71
CA HIS A 59 9.06 -10.50 -16.09
C HIS A 59 9.57 -11.52 -15.08
N GLU A 60 9.45 -11.24 -13.78
CA GLU A 60 9.83 -12.17 -12.71
C GLU A 60 8.96 -13.44 -12.75
N LYS A 61 7.65 -13.30 -13.00
CA LYS A 61 6.72 -14.44 -13.19
C LYS A 61 7.15 -15.33 -14.36
N LYS A 62 7.44 -14.73 -15.52
CA LYS A 62 7.92 -15.47 -16.71
C LYS A 62 9.27 -16.13 -16.45
N ARG A 63 10.20 -15.42 -15.81
CA ARG A 63 11.52 -15.94 -15.47
C ARG A 63 11.43 -17.17 -14.58
N LYS A 64 10.56 -17.18 -13.57
CA LYS A 64 10.33 -18.35 -12.70
C LYS A 64 9.86 -19.57 -13.50
N ILE A 65 8.96 -19.38 -14.47
CA ILE A 65 8.47 -20.46 -15.34
C ILE A 65 9.59 -21.03 -16.21
N GLU A 66 10.37 -20.15 -16.84
CA GLU A 66 11.48 -20.60 -17.70
C GLU A 66 12.59 -21.29 -16.89
N ILE A 67 12.88 -20.84 -15.66
CA ILE A 67 13.81 -21.54 -14.77
C ILE A 67 13.34 -22.97 -14.51
N GLN A 68 12.06 -23.17 -14.15
CA GLN A 68 11.52 -24.51 -13.92
C GLN A 68 11.52 -25.37 -15.19
N CYS A 69 11.32 -24.75 -16.36
CA CYS A 69 11.42 -25.45 -17.65
C CYS A 69 12.87 -25.88 -17.94
N LEU A 70 13.85 -25.04 -17.64
CA LEU A 70 15.28 -25.36 -17.77
C LEU A 70 15.69 -26.47 -16.80
N GLU A 71 15.28 -26.41 -15.54
CA GLU A 71 15.53 -27.48 -14.57
C GLU A 71 14.96 -28.83 -15.04
N LEU A 72 13.75 -28.83 -15.61
CA LEU A 72 13.16 -30.05 -16.18
C LEU A 72 13.95 -30.55 -17.40
N GLN A 73 14.38 -29.63 -18.26
CA GLN A 73 15.18 -29.96 -19.43
C GLN A 73 16.49 -30.65 -19.02
N GLU A 74 17.25 -30.05 -18.10
CA GLU A 74 18.50 -30.62 -17.58
C GLU A 74 18.29 -32.02 -16.99
N LEU A 75 17.23 -32.23 -16.20
CA LEU A 75 16.90 -33.54 -15.64
C LEU A 75 16.59 -34.61 -16.70
N LEU A 76 15.93 -34.23 -17.79
CA LEU A 76 15.60 -35.17 -18.87
C LEU A 76 16.83 -35.49 -19.74
N GLU A 77 17.71 -34.51 -19.95
CA GLU A 77 18.99 -34.72 -20.63
C GLU A 77 19.92 -35.63 -19.82
N GLU A 78 20.02 -35.44 -18.50
CA GLU A 78 20.78 -36.32 -17.60
C GLU A 78 20.26 -37.76 -17.60
N GLN A 79 18.95 -37.94 -17.77
CA GLN A 79 18.31 -39.26 -17.89
C GLN A 79 18.50 -39.91 -19.27
N GLY A 80 19.11 -39.20 -20.24
CA GLY A 80 19.42 -39.71 -21.57
C GLY A 80 18.22 -39.76 -22.53
N PHE A 81 17.19 -38.92 -22.31
CA PHE A 81 16.11 -38.78 -23.29
C PHE A 81 16.60 -38.12 -24.59
N SER A 82 15.92 -38.39 -25.70
CA SER A 82 16.23 -37.74 -26.98
C SER A 82 15.79 -36.27 -26.98
N GLU A 83 16.51 -35.40 -27.68
CA GLU A 83 16.23 -33.95 -27.75
C GLU A 83 14.76 -33.64 -28.13
N ILE A 84 14.19 -34.41 -29.05
CA ILE A 84 12.80 -34.25 -29.51
C ILE A 84 11.79 -34.56 -28.39
N GLU A 85 12.05 -35.59 -27.60
CA GLU A 85 11.19 -35.97 -26.47
C GLU A 85 11.32 -34.99 -25.31
N VAL A 86 12.53 -34.45 -25.09
CA VAL A 86 12.80 -33.40 -24.11
C VAL A 86 11.99 -32.16 -24.46
N ASP A 87 12.08 -31.66 -25.69
CA ASP A 87 11.34 -30.48 -26.15
C ASP A 87 9.83 -30.66 -26.00
N ALA A 88 9.29 -31.82 -26.38
CA ALA A 88 7.87 -32.11 -26.25
C ALA A 88 7.39 -32.07 -24.78
N LYS A 89 8.17 -32.67 -23.87
CA LYS A 89 7.87 -32.68 -22.43
C LYS A 89 8.00 -31.28 -21.82
N VAL A 90 9.04 -30.54 -22.16
CA VAL A 90 9.28 -29.16 -21.69
C VAL A 90 8.18 -28.23 -22.19
N MET A 91 7.74 -28.35 -23.44
CA MET A 91 6.58 -27.57 -23.96
C MET A 91 5.30 -27.87 -23.21
N ALA A 92 5.00 -29.15 -22.96
CA ALA A 92 3.83 -29.56 -22.19
C ALA A 92 3.89 -29.00 -20.75
N TYR A 93 5.07 -29.05 -20.14
CA TYR A 93 5.31 -28.52 -18.80
C TYR A 93 5.18 -27.00 -18.75
N ARG A 94 5.75 -26.25 -19.70
CA ARG A 94 5.59 -24.80 -19.83
C ARG A 94 4.11 -24.42 -19.90
N LEU A 95 3.30 -25.15 -20.67
CA LEU A 95 1.86 -24.92 -20.76
C LEU A 95 1.14 -25.23 -19.44
N HIS A 96 1.56 -26.27 -18.73
CA HIS A 96 1.04 -26.61 -17.40
C HIS A 96 1.39 -25.53 -16.35
N LEU A 97 2.61 -25.01 -16.34
CA LEU A 97 3.03 -23.93 -15.45
C LEU A 97 2.30 -22.62 -15.76
N ASN A 98 2.13 -22.30 -17.05
CA ASN A 98 1.35 -21.14 -17.51
C ASN A 98 -0.14 -21.21 -17.08
N LYS A 99 -0.69 -22.40 -16.81
CA LYS A 99 -2.05 -22.54 -16.23
C LYS A 99 -2.07 -22.39 -14.70
N ASN A 100 -0.95 -22.68 -14.04
CA ASN A 100 -0.81 -22.67 -12.58
C ASN A 100 0.06 -21.50 -12.08
N VAL A 101 0.21 -20.43 -12.87
CA VAL A 101 1.09 -19.28 -12.60
C VAL A 101 0.82 -18.66 -11.24
N GLU A 102 -0.44 -18.56 -10.84
CA GLU A 102 -0.84 -18.00 -9.55
C GLU A 102 -0.20 -18.76 -8.38
N LYS A 103 -0.19 -20.10 -8.42
CA LYS A 103 0.37 -20.93 -7.35
C LYS A 103 1.89 -20.85 -7.28
N ILE A 104 2.55 -20.69 -8.42
CA ILE A 104 4.02 -20.61 -8.51
C ILE A 104 4.51 -19.25 -8.02
N ASN A 105 3.69 -18.22 -8.17
CA ASN A 105 4.05 -16.85 -7.82
C ASN A 105 3.58 -16.42 -6.44
N GLU A 106 2.95 -17.30 -5.67
CA GLU A 106 2.68 -17.02 -4.26
C GLU A 106 4.00 -16.70 -3.55
N PRO A 107 4.14 -15.49 -2.99
CA PRO A 107 5.37 -15.12 -2.33
C PRO A 107 5.54 -15.95 -1.05
N PRO A 108 6.78 -16.34 -0.71
CA PRO A 108 7.02 -17.14 0.48
C PRO A 108 6.59 -16.38 1.74
N LEU A 109 5.88 -17.09 2.62
CA LEU A 109 5.37 -16.56 3.88
C LEU A 109 6.20 -17.08 5.07
N ASP A 110 6.48 -16.21 6.04
CA ASP A 110 7.02 -16.56 7.36
C ASP A 110 6.05 -17.46 8.14
N GLU A 111 6.55 -18.09 9.22
CA GLU A 111 5.74 -18.77 10.26
C GLU A 111 4.61 -17.88 10.82
N LEU A 112 4.79 -16.56 10.74
CA LEU A 112 3.86 -15.53 11.19
C LEU A 112 2.96 -14.99 10.06
N GLY A 113 2.99 -15.61 8.88
CA GLY A 113 2.20 -15.22 7.70
C GLY A 113 2.64 -13.91 7.04
N ARG A 114 3.90 -13.50 7.24
CA ARG A 114 4.46 -12.28 6.63
C ARG A 114 5.17 -12.62 5.33
N VAL A 115 5.00 -11.79 4.32
CA VAL A 115 5.67 -11.94 3.02
C VAL A 115 7.17 -11.71 3.17
N ILE A 116 7.99 -12.73 2.88
CA ILE A 116 9.45 -12.67 2.90
C ILE A 116 9.98 -12.54 1.47
N VAL A 117 9.86 -11.36 0.88
CA VAL A 117 10.43 -11.15 -0.46
C VAL A 117 11.65 -10.25 -0.37
N ARG A 118 12.70 -10.62 -1.10
CA ARG A 118 13.93 -9.83 -1.24
C ARG A 118 13.85 -8.81 -2.39
N GLU A 119 12.99 -9.06 -3.38
CA GLU A 119 12.82 -8.25 -4.58
C GLU A 119 12.04 -6.96 -4.26
N THR A 120 12.54 -5.82 -4.72
CA THR A 120 12.03 -4.49 -4.38
C THR A 120 10.59 -4.25 -4.82
N HIS A 121 10.21 -4.73 -6.01
CA HIS A 121 8.88 -4.53 -6.56
C HIS A 121 7.82 -5.43 -5.91
N HIS A 122 8.18 -6.67 -5.59
CA HIS A 122 7.32 -7.55 -4.80
C HIS A 122 7.12 -7.03 -3.36
N ILE A 123 8.15 -6.43 -2.74
CA ILE A 123 8.00 -5.75 -1.43
C ILE A 123 7.00 -4.59 -1.56
N ALA A 124 7.09 -3.80 -2.64
CA ALA A 124 6.18 -2.69 -2.88
C ALA A 124 4.73 -3.16 -3.11
N GLU A 125 4.52 -4.24 -3.87
CA GLU A 125 3.21 -4.87 -4.07
C GLU A 125 2.63 -5.38 -2.74
N ALA A 126 3.41 -6.16 -1.98
CA ALA A 126 2.99 -6.66 -0.68
C ALA A 126 2.69 -5.53 0.32
N GLN A 127 3.46 -4.44 0.29
CA GLN A 127 3.20 -3.27 1.12
C GLN A 127 1.93 -2.54 0.70
N LEU A 128 1.65 -2.44 -0.60
CA LEU A 128 0.43 -1.86 -1.13
C LEU A 128 -0.81 -2.68 -0.73
N GLU A 129 -0.74 -4.01 -0.85
CA GLU A 129 -1.80 -4.92 -0.40
C GLU A 129 -2.03 -4.82 1.11
N LYS A 130 -0.94 -4.80 1.89
CA LYS A 130 -1.01 -4.62 3.35
C LYS A 130 -1.64 -3.27 3.72
N ASN A 131 -1.24 -2.20 3.06
CA ASN A 131 -1.81 -0.87 3.27
C ASN A 131 -3.29 -0.81 2.87
N ALA A 132 -3.68 -1.47 1.77
CA ALA A 132 -5.07 -1.57 1.34
C ALA A 132 -5.93 -2.32 2.37
N LYS A 133 -5.42 -3.44 2.89
CA LYS A 133 -6.10 -4.21 3.95
C LYS A 133 -6.23 -3.41 5.25
N LEU A 134 -5.20 -2.65 5.62
CA LEU A 134 -5.27 -1.75 6.77
C LEU A 134 -6.28 -0.62 6.54
N ARG A 135 -6.33 -0.03 5.34
CA ARG A 135 -7.32 1.00 5.00
C ARG A 135 -8.74 0.48 5.14
N ASP A 136 -9.03 -0.70 4.61
CA ASP A 136 -10.33 -1.35 4.75
C ASP A 136 -10.68 -1.62 6.22
N ALA A 137 -9.73 -2.17 7.00
CA ALA A 137 -9.92 -2.43 8.42
C ALA A 137 -10.18 -1.17 9.26
N PHE A 138 -9.54 -0.05 8.92
CA PHE A 138 -9.78 1.25 9.58
C PHE A 138 -11.00 1.99 9.02
N GLY A 139 -11.70 1.45 8.01
CA GLY A 139 -12.84 2.10 7.36
C GLY A 139 -12.46 3.36 6.58
N ILE A 140 -11.21 3.45 6.12
CA ILE A 140 -10.73 4.52 5.25
C ILE A 140 -11.11 4.15 3.82
N SER A 141 -11.80 5.06 3.12
CA SER A 141 -12.23 4.78 1.75
C SER A 141 -11.05 4.72 0.77
N GLU A 142 -11.22 3.95 -0.30
CA GLU A 142 -10.25 3.84 -1.40
C GLU A 142 -9.97 5.20 -2.07
N TYR A 143 -10.95 6.11 -2.02
CA TYR A 143 -10.90 7.44 -2.62
C TYR A 143 -10.41 8.53 -1.66
N PHE A 144 -10.00 8.14 -0.45
CA PHE A 144 -9.50 9.08 0.54
C PHE A 144 -8.17 9.69 0.10
N VAL A 145 -8.14 11.02 -0.03
CA VAL A 145 -6.93 11.78 -0.36
C VAL A 145 -6.22 12.17 0.93
N GLU A 146 -4.99 11.70 1.10
CA GLU A 146 -4.15 12.05 2.25
C GLU A 146 -3.94 13.57 2.33
N GLY A 147 -3.97 14.14 3.54
CA GLY A 147 -3.87 15.59 3.75
C GLY A 147 -5.19 16.37 3.61
N SER A 148 -6.23 15.80 2.98
CA SER A 148 -7.54 16.46 2.84
C SER A 148 -8.45 16.35 4.07
N SER A 149 -7.94 15.86 5.20
CA SER A 149 -8.73 15.58 6.41
C SER A 149 -9.44 16.81 6.99
N LEU A 150 -8.88 18.01 6.78
CA LEU A 150 -9.44 19.28 7.28
C LEU A 150 -10.26 20.04 6.23
N ASP A 151 -10.39 19.51 5.01
CA ASP A 151 -11.15 20.18 3.94
C ASP A 151 -12.65 20.01 4.16
N PRO A 152 -13.44 21.11 4.23
CA PRO A 152 -14.90 21.03 4.37
C PRO A 152 -15.58 20.27 3.23
N ALA A 153 -15.02 20.38 2.01
CA ALA A 153 -15.51 19.72 0.81
C ALA A 153 -15.03 18.26 0.65
N ARG A 154 -14.35 17.68 1.64
CA ARG A 154 -13.80 16.31 1.55
C ARG A 154 -14.89 15.29 1.21
N ARG A 155 -16.01 15.31 1.92
CA ARG A 155 -17.09 14.33 1.75
C ARG A 155 -17.68 14.39 0.33
N GLU A 156 -17.80 15.60 -0.22
CA GLU A 156 -18.30 15.80 -1.57
C GLU A 156 -17.32 15.28 -2.62
N LYS A 157 -16.01 15.60 -2.49
CA LYS A 157 -14.97 15.09 -3.39
C LYS A 157 -14.87 13.57 -3.35
N GLU A 158 -14.95 12.98 -2.15
CA GLU A 158 -14.93 11.53 -1.97
C GLU A 158 -16.16 10.84 -2.56
N ALA A 159 -17.35 11.42 -2.37
CA ALA A 159 -18.59 10.91 -2.97
C ALA A 159 -18.56 11.03 -4.50
N GLN A 160 -18.05 12.14 -5.04
CA GLN A 160 -17.86 12.33 -6.48
C GLN A 160 -16.87 11.29 -7.04
N ALA A 161 -15.70 11.12 -6.41
CA ALA A 161 -14.71 10.12 -6.81
C ALA A 161 -15.29 8.70 -6.77
N ARG A 162 -16.05 8.35 -5.72
CA ARG A 162 -16.75 7.07 -5.60
C ARG A 162 -17.78 6.87 -6.70
N SER A 163 -18.59 7.89 -7.02
CA SER A 163 -19.58 7.83 -8.09
C SER A 163 -18.95 7.70 -9.47
N ALA A 164 -17.86 8.43 -9.73
CA ALA A 164 -17.12 8.37 -10.98
C ALA A 164 -16.45 7.00 -11.17
N ALA A 165 -15.83 6.46 -10.13
CA ALA A 165 -15.25 5.13 -10.15
C ALA A 165 -16.30 4.02 -10.33
N ALA A 166 -17.48 4.17 -9.71
CA ALA A 166 -18.60 3.26 -9.92
C ALA A 166 -19.12 3.31 -11.37
N ALA A 167 -19.22 4.51 -11.96
CA ALA A 167 -19.59 4.67 -13.36
C ALA A 167 -18.56 4.06 -14.32
N ILE A 168 -17.26 4.23 -14.05
CA ILE A 168 -16.18 3.61 -14.82
C ILE A 168 -16.25 2.07 -14.71
N LYS A 169 -16.39 1.53 -13.50
CA LYS A 169 -16.55 0.08 -13.28
C LYS A 169 -17.77 -0.46 -14.03
N ALA A 170 -18.91 0.24 -13.97
CA ALA A 170 -20.12 -0.14 -14.69
C ALA A 170 -19.96 -0.09 -16.23
N ALA A 171 -19.12 0.80 -16.76
CA ALA A 171 -18.84 0.90 -18.20
C ALA A 171 -17.89 -0.20 -18.72
N LEU A 172 -16.99 -0.71 -17.87
CA LEU A 172 -16.03 -1.79 -18.22
C LEU A 172 -16.67 -3.20 -18.15
N GLU A 173 -17.61 -3.40 -17.22
CA GLU A 173 -18.30 -4.68 -16.98
C GLU A 173 -19.04 -5.30 -18.20
N PRO A 174 -19.70 -4.55 -19.11
CA PRO A 174 -20.38 -5.13 -20.27
C PRO A 174 -19.44 -5.70 -21.33
N VAL A 175 -18.13 -5.42 -21.29
CA VAL A 175 -17.15 -5.95 -22.25
C VAL A 175 -16.74 -7.38 -21.88
N GLU A 176 -16.66 -7.72 -20.59
CA GLU A 176 -16.27 -9.05 -20.14
C GLU A 176 -17.40 -10.08 -20.31
N LYS A 177 -18.66 -9.69 -20.06
CA LYS A 177 -19.83 -10.56 -20.26
C LYS A 177 -20.06 -10.93 -21.73
N LYS A 178 -19.59 -10.13 -22.68
CA LYS A 178 -19.69 -10.42 -24.13
C LYS A 178 -18.67 -11.46 -24.61
N LYS A 179 -17.55 -11.67 -23.90
CA LYS A 179 -16.54 -12.69 -24.27
C LYS A 179 -17.02 -14.12 -24.00
N TYR A 180 -18.01 -14.30 -23.13
CA TYR A 180 -18.65 -15.58 -22.87
C TYR A 180 -20.16 -15.45 -23.06
N ALA A 181 -20.59 -15.08 -24.27
CA ALA A 181 -21.98 -15.29 -24.66
C ALA A 181 -22.25 -16.80 -24.63
N LEU A 182 -22.88 -17.27 -23.55
CA LEU A 182 -23.27 -18.65 -23.36
C LEU A 182 -24.21 -19.02 -24.53
N VAL A 183 -23.67 -19.72 -25.53
CA VAL A 183 -24.45 -20.27 -26.63
C VAL A 183 -25.42 -21.26 -26.00
N ARG A 184 -26.67 -20.85 -25.89
CA ARG A 184 -27.76 -21.71 -25.43
C ARG A 184 -28.05 -22.70 -26.55
N THR A 185 -27.25 -23.76 -26.63
CA THR A 185 -27.56 -24.92 -27.46
C THR A 185 -28.83 -25.55 -26.88
N PRO A 186 -29.89 -25.76 -27.67
CA PRO A 186 -31.06 -26.51 -27.19
C PRO A 186 -30.62 -27.95 -26.95
N SER A 187 -30.42 -28.31 -25.68
CA SER A 187 -30.24 -29.71 -25.26
C SER A 187 -31.54 -30.48 -25.56
N PRO A 188 -31.47 -31.72 -26.08
CA PRO A 188 -32.63 -32.42 -26.62
C PRO A 188 -33.57 -32.85 -25.50
N GLU A 189 -34.88 -32.69 -25.74
CA GLU A 189 -35.92 -32.94 -24.75
C GLU A 189 -35.94 -34.39 -24.28
N THR A 190 -35.69 -34.59 -22.99
CA THR A 190 -36.07 -35.82 -22.30
C THR A 190 -37.41 -35.59 -21.63
N GLY A 191 -38.46 -36.14 -22.23
CA GLY A 191 -39.80 -36.12 -21.67
C GLY A 191 -39.86 -36.98 -20.40
N ARG A 192 -40.31 -36.38 -19.28
CA ARG A 192 -41.25 -36.98 -18.31
C ARG A 192 -41.49 -36.06 -17.10
N GLY A 193 -42.77 -35.77 -16.86
CA GLY A 193 -43.35 -35.88 -15.52
C GLY A 193 -43.31 -34.67 -14.60
N GLY A 194 -44.36 -33.84 -14.69
CA GLY A 194 -45.21 -33.47 -13.54
C GLY A 194 -44.62 -32.70 -12.35
N GLY A 195 -45.15 -31.49 -12.14
CA GLY A 195 -45.60 -31.10 -10.80
C GLY A 195 -45.13 -29.76 -10.23
N LYS A 196 -46.13 -28.93 -9.92
CA LYS A 196 -46.20 -27.94 -8.83
C LYS A 196 -45.62 -26.54 -9.11
N THR A 197 -46.55 -25.67 -9.51
CA THR A 197 -46.53 -24.22 -9.33
C THR A 197 -46.30 -23.84 -7.85
N LYS A 198 -45.08 -23.43 -7.48
CA LYS A 198 -44.82 -22.70 -6.23
C LYS A 198 -44.60 -21.22 -6.54
N LYS A 199 -45.65 -20.44 -6.25
CA LYS A 199 -45.71 -18.98 -6.22
C LYS A 199 -44.60 -18.44 -5.30
N ARG A 200 -43.51 -17.89 -5.86
CA ARG A 200 -42.46 -17.20 -5.09
C ARG A 200 -42.91 -15.76 -4.82
N LYS A 201 -43.15 -15.50 -3.54
CA LYS A 201 -43.44 -14.19 -2.93
C LYS A 201 -42.24 -13.27 -3.17
N ARG A 202 -42.46 -12.12 -3.82
CA ARG A 202 -41.46 -11.04 -3.92
C ARG A 202 -41.14 -10.57 -2.49
N ARG A 203 -39.87 -10.63 -2.10
CA ARG A 203 -39.35 -9.89 -0.95
C ARG A 203 -38.86 -8.55 -1.49
N ASP A 204 -39.67 -7.51 -1.28
CA ASP A 204 -39.18 -6.14 -1.24
C ASP A 204 -38.16 -6.03 -0.11
N SER A 205 -36.89 -5.79 -0.45
CA SER A 205 -35.90 -5.31 0.50
C SER A 205 -35.94 -3.79 0.44
N SER A 206 -36.85 -3.20 1.22
CA SER A 206 -36.82 -1.78 1.57
C SER A 206 -35.56 -1.53 2.41
N SER A 207 -34.60 -0.83 1.82
CA SER A 207 -33.47 -0.20 2.50
C SER A 207 -34.02 0.88 3.43
N GLY A 208 -34.25 0.53 4.69
CA GLY A 208 -34.55 1.48 5.77
C GLY A 208 -33.24 2.02 6.34
N ASP A 209 -32.92 3.25 5.95
CA ASP A 209 -32.08 4.17 6.71
C ASP A 209 -32.74 4.42 8.07
N ASP A 210 -32.06 4.10 9.17
CA ASP A 210 -32.43 4.64 10.50
C ASP A 210 -31.17 4.87 11.34
N HIS A 211 -30.79 6.15 11.38
CA HIS A 211 -29.89 6.74 12.35
C HIS A 211 -30.51 6.67 13.76
N ALA A 212 -29.90 5.93 14.67
CA ALA A 212 -30.20 6.02 16.10
C ALA A 212 -29.00 6.60 16.87
N GLU A 213 -29.08 7.90 17.15
CA GLU A 213 -28.25 8.59 18.14
C GLU A 213 -28.42 7.93 19.52
N ASN A 214 -27.31 7.48 20.14
CA ASN A 214 -27.33 7.13 21.55
C ASN A 214 -26.59 8.19 22.38
N LYS A 215 -27.32 9.24 22.75
CA LYS A 215 -26.95 10.16 23.83
C LYS A 215 -27.18 9.45 25.17
N LYS A 216 -26.09 9.04 25.86
CA LYS A 216 -26.16 8.66 27.28
C LYS A 216 -25.37 9.63 28.14
N SER A 217 -26.13 10.48 28.83
CA SER A 217 -25.65 11.48 29.77
C SER A 217 -25.49 10.89 31.18
N LYS A 218 -24.41 11.34 31.84
CA LYS A 218 -24.22 11.59 33.28
C LYS A 218 -24.48 10.46 34.30
N LYS A 219 -23.42 10.08 35.01
CA LYS A 219 -23.50 9.89 36.48
C LYS A 219 -22.25 10.45 37.18
N LYS A 220 -22.45 11.59 37.86
CA LYS A 220 -21.51 12.16 38.82
C LYS A 220 -21.41 11.24 40.04
N LYS A 221 -20.19 10.98 40.54
CA LYS A 221 -19.96 10.68 41.96
C LYS A 221 -18.69 11.38 42.42
N SER A 222 -18.86 12.15 43.47
CA SER A 222 -17.90 13.08 44.07
C SER A 222 -17.29 12.52 45.36
N LYS A 223 -16.12 13.10 45.73
CA LYS A 223 -15.41 13.09 47.03
C LYS A 223 -14.55 11.83 47.25
N LYS A 224 -13.30 11.91 47.73
CA LYS A 224 -12.77 12.74 48.82
C LYS A 224 -11.23 12.82 48.77
N ALA A 225 -10.69 13.96 49.18
CA ALA A 225 -9.27 14.26 49.31
C ALA A 225 -8.55 13.42 50.38
N LYS A 226 -7.25 13.17 50.19
CA LYS A 226 -6.28 13.08 51.30
C LYS A 226 -4.87 13.46 50.81
N GLN A 227 -4.37 14.56 51.36
CA GLN A 227 -2.96 14.97 51.38
C GLN A 227 -2.12 14.08 52.32
N LYS A 228 -0.78 14.26 52.20
CA LYS A 228 0.35 13.82 53.02
C LYS A 228 0.97 12.50 52.54
N SER A 229 2.28 12.35 52.37
CA SER A 229 3.43 13.14 52.82
C SER A 229 4.69 12.79 52.01
N ARG A 230 5.65 13.71 52.06
CA ARG A 230 7.08 13.56 51.74
C ARG A 230 7.65 12.22 52.23
N ASN A 231 8.58 11.65 51.48
CA ASN A 231 9.83 11.18 52.07
C ASN A 231 10.96 11.17 51.05
N SER A 232 11.98 11.95 51.38
CA SER A 232 13.38 11.82 50.95
C SER A 232 14.01 10.58 51.57
N PHE A 233 14.81 9.86 50.80
CA PHE A 233 16.15 9.37 51.18
C PHE A 233 16.93 9.09 49.89
#